data_AF-A0A661IP44-F1
#
_entry.id   AF-A0A661IP44-F1
#
_cell.length_a   1.000
_cell.length_b   1.000
_cell.length_c   1.000
_cell.angle_alpha   90.00
_cell.angle_beta   90.00
_cell.angle_gamma   90.00
#
_symmetry.space_group_name_H-M   'P 1'
#
loop_
_entity.id
_entity.type
_entity.pdbx_description
1 polymer ?
#
loop_
_entity_poly.entity_id
_entity_poly.type
_entity_poly.pdbx_seq_one_letter_code
_entity_poly.pdbx_strand_id
1 'polypeptide(L)'
;MDLRPRAIFSLNPRFFFLCLLVGIIAGAGAVVFHYLCQLMQHLLLGGLAGYYPPHPAGEEPLFTPLGVPFRRFLLPLVPVLGGIISGWLAYRFAPEAEGHGTDAVIEAYHRKQGNIRSRVPVSKALASGVTLGSGGSGGREGRSAQIGAGFGSFLGRTL
;
A
#
# COMPACT_ATOMS: atom_id res chain seq x y z
N MET A 1 18.51 -28.98 -35.65
CA MET A 1 18.30 -27.94 -34.60
C MET A 1 17.12 -28.38 -33.76
N ASP A 2 17.40 -29.05 -32.65
CA ASP A 2 16.39 -29.72 -31.82
C ASP A 2 15.87 -28.72 -30.77
N LEU A 3 14.81 -27.98 -31.11
CA LEU A 3 14.13 -27.03 -30.21
C LEU A 3 13.07 -27.78 -29.40
N ARG A 4 13.49 -28.70 -28.54
CA ARG A 4 12.59 -29.25 -27.51
C ARG A 4 12.61 -28.31 -26.31
N PRO A 5 11.47 -27.70 -25.92
CA PRO A 5 11.41 -26.96 -24.67
C PRO A 5 11.67 -27.96 -23.53
N ARG A 6 12.85 -27.89 -22.92
CA ARG A 6 13.11 -28.59 -21.67
C ARG A 6 12.15 -27.98 -20.66
N ALA A 7 11.21 -28.79 -20.15
CA ALA A 7 10.38 -28.41 -19.02
C ALA A 7 11.30 -28.21 -17.80
N ILE A 8 11.80 -26.99 -17.62
CA ILE A 8 12.59 -26.57 -16.45
C ILE A 8 11.61 -26.13 -15.37
N PHE A 9 10.76 -27.06 -14.93
CA PHE A 9 9.93 -26.88 -13.74
C PHE A 9 10.28 -28.01 -12.78
N SER A 10 11.55 -28.06 -12.36
CA SER A 10 11.87 -28.76 -11.13
C SER A 10 11.22 -27.96 -9.99
N LEU A 11 10.04 -28.38 -9.56
CA LEU A 11 9.37 -27.89 -8.35
C LEU A 11 10.27 -28.21 -7.15
N ASN A 12 11.26 -27.35 -6.93
CA ASN A 12 12.11 -27.43 -5.76
C ASN A 12 11.21 -27.05 -4.57
N PRO A 13 11.08 -27.90 -3.53
CA PRO A 13 10.24 -27.60 -2.37
C PRO A 13 10.61 -26.25 -1.72
N ARG A 14 11.86 -25.82 -1.89
CA ARG A 14 12.35 -24.49 -1.50
C ARG A 14 11.61 -23.35 -2.21
N PHE A 15 11.41 -23.43 -3.53
CA PHE A 15 10.66 -22.40 -4.28
C PHE A 15 9.20 -22.34 -3.84
N PHE A 16 8.57 -23.50 -3.61
CA PHE A 16 7.20 -23.53 -3.11
C PHE A 16 7.06 -22.88 -1.73
N PHE A 17 7.99 -23.19 -0.81
CA PHE A 17 8.05 -22.57 0.51
C PHE A 17 8.24 -21.05 0.45
N LEU A 18 9.13 -20.57 -0.43
CA LEU A 18 9.35 -19.14 -0.64
C LEU A 18 8.10 -18.45 -1.18
N CYS A 19 7.42 -19.02 -2.17
CA CYS A 19 6.16 -18.47 -2.70
C CYS A 19 5.08 -18.39 -1.62
N LEU A 20 4.94 -19.44 -0.80
CA LEU A 20 4.00 -19.44 0.32
C LEU A 20 4.31 -18.33 1.33
N LEU A 21 5.58 -18.20 1.72
CA LEU A 21 6.02 -17.22 2.70
C LEU A 21 5.86 -15.79 2.20
N VAL A 22 6.19 -15.53 0.92
CA VAL A 22 5.92 -14.23 0.26
C VAL A 22 4.42 -13.94 0.23
N GLY A 23 3.58 -14.93 -0.09
CA GLY A 23 2.13 -14.79 -0.10
C GLY A 23 1.56 -14.40 1.26
N ILE A 24 2.01 -15.07 2.33
CA ILE A 24 1.60 -14.76 3.71
C ILE A 24 2.01 -13.34 4.10
N ILE A 25 3.27 -12.96 3.85
CA ILE A 25 3.78 -11.63 4.20
C ILE A 25 3.07 -10.54 3.41
N ALA A 26 2.89 -10.72 2.10
CA ALA A 26 2.19 -9.77 1.25
C ALA A 26 0.72 -9.62 1.66
N GLY A 27 0.04 -10.73 1.97
CA GLY A 27 -1.34 -10.73 2.49
C GLY A 27 -1.45 -9.99 3.81
N ALA A 28 -0.57 -10.30 4.78
CA ALA A 28 -0.52 -9.59 6.06
C ALA A 28 -0.24 -8.08 5.87
N GLY A 29 0.68 -7.73 4.98
CA GLY A 29 0.98 -6.35 4.62
C GLY A 29 -0.22 -5.61 4.02
N ALA A 30 -0.99 -6.26 3.15
CA ALA A 30 -2.21 -5.71 2.58
C ALA A 30 -3.29 -5.48 3.65
N VAL A 31 -3.46 -6.42 4.58
CA VAL A 31 -4.37 -6.28 5.73
C VAL A 31 -3.97 -5.11 6.62
N VAL A 32 -2.69 -5.00 6.98
CA VAL A 32 -2.17 -3.86 7.76
C VAL A 32 -2.39 -2.53 7.03
N PHE A 33 -2.15 -2.50 5.72
CA PHE A 33 -2.39 -1.30 4.92
C PHE A 33 -3.89 -0.93 4.87
N HIS A 34 -4.78 -1.92 4.76
CA HIS A 34 -6.22 -1.70 4.81
C HIS A 34 -6.66 -1.09 6.16
N TYR A 35 -6.18 -1.66 7.27
CA TYR A 35 -6.43 -1.12 8.61
C TYR A 35 -5.88 0.31 8.76
N LEU A 36 -4.69 0.57 8.23
CA LEU A 36 -4.09 1.90 8.24
C LEU A 36 -4.96 2.91 7.48
N CYS A 37 -5.47 2.57 6.30
CA CYS A 37 -6.37 3.44 5.54
C CYS A 37 -7.65 3.76 6.32
N GLN A 38 -8.28 2.75 6.92
CA GLN A 38 -9.49 2.95 7.73
C GLN A 38 -9.22 3.81 8.97
N LEU A 39 -8.09 3.58 9.65
CA LEU A 39 -7.67 4.37 10.79
C LEU A 39 -7.46 5.84 10.40
N MET A 40 -6.71 6.10 9.31
CA MET A 40 -6.49 7.45 8.83
C MET A 40 -7.80 8.12 8.39
N GLN A 41 -8.72 7.37 7.77
CA GLN A 41 -10.05 7.88 7.44
C GLN A 41 -10.84 8.29 8.68
N HIS A 42 -10.83 7.42 9.69
CA HIS A 42 -11.51 7.67 10.95
C HIS A 42 -10.93 8.89 11.68
N LEU A 43 -9.61 9.03 11.71
CA LEU A 43 -8.94 10.16 12.36
C LEU A 43 -9.12 11.49 11.59
N LEU A 44 -8.92 11.45 10.27
CA LEU A 44 -8.90 12.67 9.44
C LEU A 44 -10.32 13.12 9.07
N LEU A 45 -11.10 12.29 8.38
CA LEU A 45 -12.46 12.65 7.98
C LEU A 45 -13.45 12.53 9.14
N GLY A 46 -13.36 11.43 9.92
CA GLY A 46 -14.22 11.21 11.07
C GLY A 46 -13.93 12.19 12.20
N GLY A 47 -12.67 12.36 12.61
CA GLY A 47 -12.28 13.21 13.74
C GLY A 47 -12.28 14.71 13.44
N LEU A 48 -11.75 15.15 12.29
CA LEU A 48 -11.66 16.58 11.96
C LEU A 48 -12.95 17.12 11.32
N ALA A 49 -13.51 16.41 10.34
CA ALA A 49 -14.66 16.89 9.57
C ALA A 49 -16.01 16.35 10.08
N GLY A 50 -16.02 15.32 10.94
CA GLY A 50 -17.24 14.62 11.33
C GLY A 50 -17.93 13.93 10.16
N TYR A 51 -17.16 13.55 9.14
CA TYR A 51 -17.67 12.91 7.93
C TYR A 51 -17.28 11.43 7.90
N TYR A 52 -18.28 10.57 7.75
CA TYR A 52 -18.11 9.13 7.64
C TYR A 52 -18.63 8.70 6.26
N PRO A 53 -17.75 8.40 5.30
CA PRO A 53 -18.20 7.97 3.98
C PRO A 53 -18.95 6.63 4.09
N PRO A 54 -19.97 6.41 3.24
CA PRO A 54 -20.70 5.15 3.21
C PRO A 54 -19.75 4.02 2.81
N HIS A 55 -19.78 2.93 3.56
CA HIS A 55 -18.97 1.74 3.27
C HIS A 55 -19.69 0.87 2.23
N PRO A 56 -18.95 0.08 1.43
CA PRO A 56 -19.56 -0.92 0.54
C PRO A 56 -20.49 -1.85 1.32
N ALA A 57 -21.59 -2.27 0.69
CA ALA A 57 -22.55 -3.16 1.33
C ALA A 57 -21.87 -4.47 1.78
N GLY A 58 -21.98 -4.80 3.07
CA GLY A 58 -21.36 -5.98 3.68
C GLY A 58 -20.04 -5.74 4.43
N GLU A 59 -19.47 -4.53 4.38
CA GLU A 59 -18.33 -4.14 5.21
C GLU A 59 -18.80 -3.26 6.38
N GLU A 60 -18.80 -3.82 7.59
CA GLU A 60 -19.05 -3.04 8.81
C GLU A 60 -17.88 -2.07 9.05
N PRO A 61 -18.15 -0.80 9.44
CA PRO A 61 -17.11 0.14 9.78
C PRO A 61 -16.33 -0.38 10.98
N LEU A 62 -15.02 -0.50 10.80
CA LEU A 62 -14.13 -1.06 11.81
C LEU A 62 -14.02 -0.20 13.07
N PHE A 63 -14.31 1.10 12.94
CA PHE A 63 -14.25 2.08 14.02
C PHE A 63 -15.61 2.75 14.19
N THR A 64 -16.07 2.83 15.44
CA THR A 64 -17.33 3.50 15.80
C THR A 64 -17.22 5.01 15.61
N PRO A 65 -18.22 5.68 15.01
CA PRO A 65 -18.21 7.13 14.85
C PRO A 65 -17.99 7.88 16.18
N LEU A 66 -17.11 8.88 16.18
CA LEU A 66 -16.72 9.68 17.35
C LEU A 66 -17.81 10.64 17.84
N GLY A 67 -18.98 10.67 17.21
CA GLY A 67 -20.09 11.57 17.57
C GLY A 67 -19.80 13.07 17.36
N VAL A 68 -18.73 13.41 16.63
CA VAL A 68 -18.40 14.81 16.33
C VAL A 68 -19.38 15.41 15.31
N PRO A 69 -19.78 16.68 15.47
CA PRO A 69 -20.70 17.33 14.56
C PRO A 69 -20.07 17.50 13.17
N PHE A 70 -20.88 17.34 12.13
CA PHE A 70 -20.43 17.48 10.75
C PHE A 70 -20.04 18.93 10.43
N ARG A 71 -18.79 19.14 10.01
CA ARG A 71 -18.20 20.45 9.72
C ARG A 71 -17.90 20.58 8.23
N ARG A 72 -18.91 21.01 7.46
CA ARG A 72 -18.84 21.18 5.99
C ARG A 72 -17.61 21.92 5.47
N PHE A 73 -17.14 22.94 6.20
CA PHE A 73 -16.00 23.76 5.79
C PHE A 73 -14.64 23.04 5.91
N LEU A 74 -14.54 22.03 6.79
CA LEU A 74 -13.32 21.23 6.94
C LEU A 74 -13.21 20.13 5.90
N LEU A 75 -14.32 19.74 5.27
CA LEU A 75 -14.35 18.69 4.26
C LEU A 75 -13.36 18.92 3.09
N PRO A 76 -13.23 20.12 2.49
CA PRO A 76 -12.21 20.39 1.48
C PRO A 76 -10.81 20.64 2.08
N LEU A 77 -10.71 21.06 3.35
CA LEU A 77 -9.43 21.37 3.98
C LEU A 77 -8.66 20.10 4.38
N VAL A 78 -9.38 19.07 4.81
CA VAL A 78 -8.79 17.76 5.19
C VAL A 78 -7.98 17.12 4.04
N PRO A 79 -8.48 16.99 2.79
CA PRO A 79 -7.70 16.45 1.69
C PRO A 79 -6.54 17.36 1.28
N VAL A 80 -6.65 18.69 1.44
CA VAL A 80 -5.52 19.61 1.21
C VAL A 80 -4.38 19.31 2.20
N LEU A 81 -4.70 19.24 3.50
CA LEU A 81 -3.72 18.92 4.53
C LEU A 81 -3.16 17.50 4.35
N GLY A 82 -4.02 16.54 4.01
CA GLY A 82 -3.60 15.17 3.70
C GLY A 82 -2.66 15.10 2.49
N GLY A 83 -2.90 15.90 1.46
CA GLY A 83 -2.00 16.04 0.30
C GLY A 83 -0.63 16.61 0.69
N ILE A 84 -0.60 17.66 1.50
CA ILE A 84 0.66 18.26 2.00
C ILE A 84 1.45 17.26 2.85
N ILE A 85 0.78 16.59 3.81
CA ILE A 85 1.43 15.62 4.71
C ILE A 85 1.93 14.41 3.92
N SER A 86 1.11 13.84 3.03
CA SER A 86 1.50 12.68 2.22
C SER A 86 2.63 13.02 1.25
N GLY A 87 2.61 14.21 0.62
CA GLY A 87 3.69 14.71 -0.22
C GLY A 87 4.99 14.89 0.57
N TRP A 88 4.93 15.52 1.75
CA TRP A 88 6.09 15.67 2.63
C TRP A 88 6.67 14.32 3.06
N LEU A 89 5.81 13.36 3.42
CA LEU A 89 6.24 12.04 3.84
C LEU A 89 6.91 11.27 2.68
N ALA A 90 6.33 11.32 1.48
CA ALA A 90 6.93 10.71 0.30
C ALA A 90 8.29 11.33 -0.01
N TYR A 91 8.35 12.66 -0.10
CA TYR A 91 9.57 13.40 -0.41
C TYR A 91 10.69 13.17 0.60
N ARG A 92 10.35 13.11 1.90
CA ARG A 92 11.35 12.97 2.97
C ARG A 92 11.88 11.55 3.13
N PHE A 93 11.03 10.54 3.05
CA PHE A 93 11.40 9.16 3.42
C PHE A 93 11.69 8.26 2.22
N ALA A 94 11.05 8.48 1.08
CA ALA A 94 11.29 7.70 -0.13
C ALA A 94 10.87 8.48 -1.39
N PRO A 95 11.67 9.48 -1.82
CA PRO A 95 11.41 10.18 -3.08
C PRO A 95 11.43 9.22 -4.29
N GLU A 96 12.18 8.11 -4.20
CA GLU A 96 12.15 7.03 -5.19
C GLU A 96 10.82 6.27 -5.27
N ALA A 97 9.89 6.49 -4.33
CA ALA A 97 8.60 5.82 -4.25
C ALA A 97 7.46 6.63 -4.90
N GLU A 98 7.78 7.64 -5.71
CA GLU A 98 6.78 8.44 -6.42
C GLU A 98 5.91 7.62 -7.41
N GLY A 99 4.78 8.21 -7.82
CA GLY A 99 3.85 7.62 -8.78
C GLY A 99 2.91 6.55 -8.19
N HIS A 100 2.32 5.73 -9.06
CA HIS A 100 1.32 4.71 -8.69
C HIS A 100 1.94 3.49 -7.97
N GLY A 101 3.24 3.28 -8.15
CA GLY A 101 3.99 2.18 -7.55
C GLY A 101 4.15 0.95 -8.45
N THR A 102 3.22 0.71 -9.38
CA THR A 102 3.30 -0.36 -10.37
C THR A 102 4.51 -0.23 -11.29
N ASP A 103 4.72 0.98 -11.82
CA ASP A 103 5.83 1.25 -12.74
C ASP A 103 7.18 1.05 -12.07
N ALA A 104 7.29 1.44 -10.79
CA ALA A 104 8.50 1.23 -9.99
C ALA A 104 8.78 -0.26 -9.74
N VAL A 105 7.75 -1.09 -9.57
CA VAL A 105 7.90 -2.56 -9.45
C VAL A 105 8.35 -3.16 -10.78
N ILE A 106 7.73 -2.75 -11.89
CA ILE A 106 8.09 -3.20 -13.24
C ILE A 106 9.54 -2.81 -13.54
N GLU A 107 9.92 -1.55 -13.27
CA GLU A 107 11.28 -1.07 -13.45
C GLU A 107 12.27 -1.82 -12.55
N ALA A 108 11.91 -2.10 -11.30
CA ALA A 108 12.77 -2.85 -10.39
C ALA A 108 13.04 -4.26 -10.93
N TYR A 109 12.00 -4.95 -11.41
CA TYR A 109 12.13 -6.27 -12.02
C TYR A 109 13.04 -6.25 -13.27
N HIS A 110 12.80 -5.32 -14.21
CA HIS A 110 13.52 -5.32 -15.49
C HIS A 110 14.92 -4.70 -15.42
N ARG A 111 15.15 -3.70 -14.56
CA ARG A 111 16.38 -2.89 -14.58
C ARG A 111 17.18 -2.92 -13.29
N LYS A 112 16.58 -3.38 -12.17
CA LYS A 112 17.23 -3.36 -10.84
C LYS A 112 17.33 -4.76 -10.23
N GLN A 113 17.20 -5.83 -11.02
CA GLN A 113 17.26 -7.22 -10.56
C GLN A 113 16.25 -7.51 -9.43
N GLY A 114 15.08 -6.89 -9.51
CA GLY A 114 14.05 -6.98 -8.49
C GLY A 114 14.37 -6.24 -7.18
N ASN A 115 15.40 -5.39 -7.13
CA ASN A 115 15.80 -4.67 -5.92
C ASN A 115 14.88 -3.47 -5.61
N ILE A 116 14.08 -3.60 -4.56
CA ILE A 116 13.26 -2.54 -3.95
C ILE A 116 13.77 -2.28 -2.53
N ARG A 117 14.06 -1.02 -2.18
CA ARG A 117 14.55 -0.67 -0.84
C ARG A 117 13.48 -0.96 0.22
N SER A 118 13.83 -1.60 1.33
CA SER A 118 12.87 -2.02 2.39
C SER A 118 12.11 -0.86 3.03
N ARG A 119 12.63 0.37 2.96
CA ARG A 119 11.94 1.58 3.44
C ARG A 119 10.77 2.02 2.56
N VAL A 120 10.80 1.67 1.27
CA VAL A 120 9.82 2.13 0.26
C VAL A 120 8.41 1.62 0.57
N PRO A 121 8.18 0.32 0.86
CA PRO A 121 6.86 -0.18 1.26
C PRO A 121 6.25 0.57 2.44
N VAL A 122 7.05 0.83 3.48
CA VAL A 122 6.58 1.45 4.74
C VAL A 122 6.21 2.91 4.49
N SER A 123 7.09 3.69 3.87
CA SER A 123 6.82 5.10 3.56
C SER A 123 5.63 5.24 2.61
N LYS A 124 5.52 4.35 1.61
CA LYS A 124 4.41 4.31 0.67
C LYS A 124 3.10 4.01 1.38
N ALA A 125 3.07 3.02 2.26
CA ALA A 125 1.89 2.66 3.04
C ALA A 125 1.39 3.84 3.88
N LEU A 126 2.30 4.51 4.59
CA LEU A 126 1.98 5.68 5.40
C LEU A 126 1.47 6.86 4.58
N ALA A 127 2.18 7.24 3.50
CA ALA A 127 1.77 8.36 2.65
C ALA A 127 0.42 8.07 1.99
N SER A 128 0.24 6.83 1.53
CA SER A 128 -1.00 6.37 0.92
C SER A 128 -2.16 6.33 1.89
N GLY A 129 -1.93 5.90 3.12
CA GLY A 129 -2.91 5.88 4.20
C GLY A 129 -3.41 7.29 4.49
N VAL A 130 -2.50 8.26 4.57
CA VAL A 130 -2.86 9.68 4.74
C VAL A 130 -3.66 10.20 3.56
N THR A 131 -3.21 9.99 2.31
CA THR A 131 -3.93 10.47 1.12
C THR A 131 -5.34 9.87 1.02
N LEU A 132 -5.49 8.57 1.23
CA LEU A 132 -6.80 7.90 1.13
C LEU A 132 -7.69 8.25 2.32
N GLY A 133 -7.11 8.26 3.53
CA GLY A 133 -7.81 8.61 4.75
C GLY A 133 -8.30 10.06 4.77
N SER A 134 -7.60 10.98 4.10
CA SER A 134 -8.07 12.37 3.97
C SER A 134 -9.15 12.56 2.91
N GLY A 135 -9.57 11.51 2.20
CA GLY A 135 -10.53 11.58 1.10
C GLY A 135 -9.89 11.93 -0.26
N GLY A 136 -8.58 11.77 -0.40
CA GLY A 136 -7.89 11.94 -1.68
C GLY A 136 -8.22 10.81 -2.67
N SER A 137 -8.25 11.16 -3.95
CA SER A 137 -8.49 10.19 -5.02
C SER A 137 -7.29 9.26 -5.22
N GLY A 138 -7.53 7.94 -5.24
CA GLY A 138 -6.50 6.94 -5.50
C GLY A 138 -6.96 5.50 -5.26
N GLY A 139 -6.37 4.56 -5.98
CA GLY A 139 -6.61 3.12 -5.80
C GLY A 139 -5.71 2.49 -4.74
N ARG A 140 -6.21 1.46 -4.04
CA ARG A 140 -5.42 0.67 -3.08
C ARG A 140 -4.57 -0.41 -3.75
N GLU A 141 -4.93 -0.80 -4.97
CA GLU A 141 -4.36 -1.95 -5.70
C GLU A 141 -2.87 -1.78 -5.99
N GLY A 142 -2.47 -0.71 -6.69
CA GLY A 142 -1.07 -0.47 -7.04
C GLY A 142 -0.16 -0.29 -5.83
N ARG A 143 -0.68 0.31 -4.75
CA ARG A 143 0.04 0.53 -3.50
C ARG A 143 0.24 -0.78 -2.74
N SER A 144 -0.80 -1.61 -2.64
CA SER A 144 -0.71 -2.95 -2.03
C SER A 144 0.24 -3.87 -2.80
N ALA A 145 0.19 -3.81 -4.14
CA ALA A 145 1.12 -4.55 -4.99
C ALA A 145 2.58 -4.12 -4.77
N GLN A 146 2.86 -2.82 -4.66
CA GLN A 146 4.21 -2.32 -4.38
C GLN A 146 4.71 -2.71 -2.98
N ILE A 147 3.82 -2.71 -1.97
CA ILE A 147 4.14 -3.18 -0.62
C ILE A 147 4.53 -4.66 -0.66
N GLY A 148 3.72 -5.51 -1.31
CA GLY A 148 4.01 -6.93 -1.48
C GLY A 148 5.32 -7.19 -2.24
N ALA A 149 5.55 -6.47 -3.34
CA ALA A 149 6.78 -6.56 -4.13
C ALA A 149 8.02 -6.18 -3.30
N GLY A 150 7.92 -5.14 -2.45
CA GLY A 150 9.03 -4.74 -1.60
C GLY A 150 9.37 -5.77 -0.51
N PHE A 151 8.36 -6.41 0.09
CA PHE A 151 8.59 -7.53 1.02
C PHE A 151 9.20 -8.75 0.32
N GLY A 152 8.68 -9.11 -0.87
CA GLY A 152 9.25 -10.20 -1.67
C GLY A 152 10.71 -9.94 -2.06
N SER A 153 11.03 -8.70 -2.42
CA SER A 153 12.38 -8.24 -2.74
C SER A 153 13.35 -8.27 -1.54
N PHE A 154 12.84 -7.98 -0.33
CA PHE A 154 13.61 -8.08 0.90
C PHE A 154 13.93 -9.53 1.25
N LEU A 155 12.91 -10.41 1.16
CA LEU A 155 13.07 -11.83 1.45
C LEU A 155 14.05 -12.50 0.48
N GLY A 156 13.90 -12.26 -0.83
CA GLY A 156 14.77 -12.84 -1.86
C GLY A 156 16.21 -12.34 -1.83
N ARG A 157 16.52 -11.34 -1.01
CA ARG A 157 17.90 -10.91 -0.72
C ARG A 157 18.46 -11.43 0.59
N THR A 158 17.59 -11.84 1.51
CA THR A 158 17.98 -12.31 2.84
C THR A 158 18.15 -13.83 2.88
N LEU A 159 17.38 -14.55 2.05
CA LEU A 159 17.44 -16.00 1.86
C LEU A 159 18.21 -16.37 0.58
#